data_AF-A0A098VTP9-F1
#
_entry.id   AF-A0A098VTP9-F1
#
_cell.length_a   1.000
_cell.length_b   1.000
_cell.length_c   1.000
_cell.angle_alpha   90.00
_cell.angle_beta   90.00
_cell.angle_gamma   90.00
#
_symmetry.space_group_name_H-M   'P 1'
#
loop_
_entity.id
_entity.type
_entity.pdbx_description
1 polymer ?
#
loop_
_entity_poly.entity_id
_entity_poly.type
_entity_poly.pdbx_seq_one_letter_code
_entity_poly.pdbx_strand_id
1 'polypeptide(L)'
;MSMASQSIGGKSSTRRVEKRVLIKELRTMLYGFGDVPVPRQDTVEVVEDCLFDFLTRFVAKPRGGKVRTEDLLTVLKRDPRKLGRVEELLFMNVELRKARMAFETEE
;
A
#
# COMPACT_ATOMS: atom_id res chain seq x y z
N MET A 1 8.48 -59.51 0.19
CA MET A 1 9.10 -58.22 0.53
C MET A 1 8.92 -57.27 -0.65
N SER A 2 8.04 -56.28 -0.55
CA SER A 2 7.93 -55.19 -1.53
C SER A 2 7.71 -53.92 -0.72
N MET A 3 8.69 -53.01 -0.78
CA MET A 3 8.68 -51.77 -0.03
C MET A 3 7.92 -50.70 -0.82
N ALA A 4 6.93 -50.09 -0.18
CA ALA A 4 6.26 -48.90 -0.68
C ALA A 4 7.18 -47.68 -0.49
N SER A 5 7.52 -47.02 -1.60
CA SER A 5 8.17 -45.70 -1.58
C SER A 5 7.10 -44.64 -1.30
N GLN A 6 7.17 -44.00 -0.14
CA GLN A 6 6.39 -42.80 0.15
C GLN A 6 7.12 -41.59 -0.43
N SER A 7 6.50 -40.97 -1.44
CA SER A 7 6.87 -39.64 -1.92
C SER A 7 6.40 -38.59 -0.90
N ILE A 8 7.35 -37.94 -0.24
CA ILE A 8 7.11 -36.74 0.58
C ILE A 8 7.02 -35.55 -0.39
N GLY A 9 5.82 -35.32 -0.92
CA GLY A 9 5.50 -34.11 -1.66
C GLY A 9 5.22 -32.97 -0.69
N GLY A 10 6.24 -32.14 -0.44
CA GLY A 10 6.08 -30.89 0.30
C GLY A 10 4.99 -30.04 -0.36
N LYS A 11 3.98 -29.65 0.42
CA LYS A 11 2.95 -28.70 -0.02
C LYS A 11 3.65 -27.36 -0.29
N SER A 12 4.01 -27.10 -1.54
CA SER A 12 4.27 -25.74 -1.98
C SER A 12 2.96 -24.99 -1.77
N SER A 13 2.91 -24.16 -0.73
CA SER A 13 1.86 -23.16 -0.61
C SER A 13 1.92 -22.37 -1.91
N THR A 14 0.97 -22.59 -2.81
CA THR A 14 0.75 -21.75 -3.97
C THR A 14 0.45 -20.38 -3.41
N ARG A 15 1.50 -19.57 -3.23
CA ARG A 15 1.41 -18.15 -2.90
C ARG A 15 0.59 -17.62 -4.07
N ARG A 16 -0.70 -17.40 -3.82
CA ARG A 16 -1.64 -16.84 -4.80
C ARG A 16 -0.86 -15.70 -5.43
N VAL A 17 -0.61 -15.76 -6.74
CA VAL A 17 0.04 -14.65 -7.44
C VAL A 17 -0.98 -13.54 -7.39
N GLU A 18 -0.96 -12.81 -6.27
CA GLU A 18 -1.82 -11.68 -6.04
C GLU A 18 -1.44 -10.68 -7.12
N LYS A 19 -2.47 -10.21 -7.84
CA LYS A 19 -2.25 -9.34 -8.99
C LYS A 19 -1.44 -8.14 -8.49
N ARG A 20 -0.22 -8.02 -8.99
CA ARG A 20 0.69 -6.91 -8.70
C ARG A 20 0.02 -5.64 -9.25
N VAL A 21 -0.34 -4.69 -8.38
CA VAL A 21 -1.16 -3.51 -8.76
C VAL A 21 -0.41 -2.19 -8.66
N LEU A 22 0.71 -2.13 -7.93
CA LEU A 22 1.46 -0.91 -7.66
C LEU A 22 2.80 -0.84 -8.40
N ILE A 23 3.12 -1.81 -9.27
CA ILE A 23 4.43 -1.88 -9.96
C ILE A 23 4.77 -0.59 -10.71
N LYS A 24 3.79 0.01 -11.40
CA LYS A 24 4.03 1.21 -12.21
C LYS A 24 4.33 2.41 -11.31
N GLU A 25 3.55 2.58 -10.24
CA GLU A 25 3.67 3.67 -9.29
C GLU A 25 4.97 3.55 -8.48
N LEU A 26 5.32 2.33 -8.07
CA LEU A 26 6.55 2.05 -7.33
C LEU A 26 7.80 2.32 -8.16
N ARG A 27 7.80 2.05 -9.47
CA ARG A 27 8.92 2.44 -10.35
C ARG A 27 9.17 3.94 -10.33
N THR A 28 8.11 4.73 -10.47
CA THR A 28 8.20 6.20 -10.42
C THR A 28 8.62 6.70 -9.05
N MET A 29 8.10 6.10 -7.97
CA MET A 29 8.51 6.45 -6.61
C MET A 29 9.98 6.14 -6.37
N LEU A 30 10.46 4.95 -6.72
CA LEU A 30 11.86 4.56 -6.55
C LEU A 30 12.80 5.58 -7.22
N TYR A 31 12.51 5.95 -8.47
CA TYR A 31 13.25 7.02 -9.14
C TYR A 31 13.17 8.36 -8.39
N GLY A 32 11.99 8.75 -7.92
CA GLY A 32 11.79 9.96 -7.10
C GLY A 32 12.56 9.95 -5.78
N PHE A 33 12.88 8.77 -5.23
CA PHE A 33 13.73 8.58 -4.06
C PHE A 33 15.23 8.42 -4.39
N GLY A 34 15.61 8.55 -5.67
CA GLY A 34 17.01 8.54 -6.12
C GLY A 34 17.51 7.21 -6.68
N ASP A 35 16.62 6.25 -6.94
CA ASP A 35 16.98 5.03 -7.69
C ASP A 35 17.15 5.35 -9.20
N VAL A 36 17.54 4.34 -9.98
CA VAL A 36 17.68 4.45 -11.44
C VAL A 36 16.33 4.64 -12.15
N PRO A 37 16.28 5.26 -13.35
CA PRO A 37 15.02 5.52 -14.08
C PRO A 37 14.20 4.26 -14.41
N VAL A 38 14.88 3.12 -14.61
CA VAL A 38 14.23 1.82 -14.83
C VAL A 38 14.75 0.84 -13.79
N PRO A 39 14.15 0.79 -12.58
CA PRO A 39 14.55 -0.15 -11.55
C PRO A 39 14.36 -1.59 -11.99
N ARG A 40 15.16 -2.50 -11.43
CA ARG A 40 14.99 -3.94 -11.71
C ARG A 40 13.63 -4.43 -11.25
N GLN A 41 13.02 -5.34 -12.00
CA GLN A 41 11.67 -5.84 -11.73
C GLN A 41 11.58 -6.56 -10.37
N ASP A 42 12.59 -7.33 -10.00
CA ASP A 42 12.67 -8.03 -8.71
C ASP A 42 12.69 -7.05 -7.53
N THR A 43 13.43 -5.94 -7.64
CA THR A 43 13.41 -4.87 -6.63
C THR A 43 12.01 -4.30 -6.44
N VAL A 44 11.31 -3.98 -7.53
CA VAL A 44 9.95 -3.41 -7.45
C VAL A 44 8.97 -4.39 -6.81
N GLU A 45 9.06 -5.68 -7.16
CA GLU A 45 8.21 -6.73 -6.59
C GLU A 45 8.44 -6.92 -5.09
N VAL A 46 9.71 -6.93 -4.65
CA VAL A 46 10.04 -7.03 -3.22
C VAL A 46 9.55 -5.80 -2.46
N VAL A 47 9.71 -4.60 -3.04
CA VAL A 47 9.20 -3.36 -2.42
C VAL A 47 7.68 -3.39 -2.30
N GLU A 48 6.97 -3.93 -3.31
CA GLU A 48 5.52 -4.12 -3.24
C GLU A 48 5.14 -5.10 -2.12
N ASP A 49 5.84 -6.22 -1.98
CA ASP A 49 5.62 -7.18 -0.89
C ASP A 49 5.85 -6.52 0.49
N CYS A 50 6.92 -5.75 0.66
CA CYS A 50 7.21 -5.01 1.88
C CYS A 50 6.13 -3.95 2.18
N LEU A 51 5.63 -3.27 1.15
CA LEU A 51 4.60 -2.26 1.28
C LEU A 51 3.28 -2.89 1.75
N PHE A 52 2.86 -4.02 1.17
CA PHE A 52 1.64 -4.71 1.59
C PHE A 52 1.74 -5.22 3.02
N ASP A 53 2.86 -5.85 3.40
CA ASP A 53 3.06 -6.29 4.79
C ASP A 53 3.04 -5.11 5.77
N PHE A 54 3.67 -3.99 5.40
CA PHE A 54 3.58 -2.75 6.18
C PHE A 54 2.13 -2.28 6.32
N LEU A 55 1.39 -2.15 5.21
CA LEU A 55 0.01 -1.66 5.22
C LEU A 55 -0.92 -2.57 6.01
N THR A 56 -0.80 -3.88 5.88
CA THR A 56 -1.58 -4.84 6.67
C THR A 56 -1.36 -4.61 8.17
N ARG A 57 -0.11 -4.46 8.62
CA ARG A 57 0.21 -4.18 10.04
C ARG A 57 -0.20 -2.78 10.48
N PHE A 58 -0.12 -1.82 9.57
CA PHE A 58 -0.41 -0.42 9.83
C PHE A 58 -1.92 -0.19 9.99
N VAL A 59 -2.72 -0.85 9.15
CA VAL A 59 -4.18 -0.72 9.06
C VAL A 59 -4.90 -1.72 9.99
N ALA A 60 -4.29 -2.82 10.41
CA ALA A 60 -4.89 -3.72 11.41
C ALA A 60 -4.98 -3.11 12.82
N LYS A 61 -4.23 -2.04 13.10
CA LYS A 61 -4.16 -1.39 14.41
C LYS A 61 -5.42 -0.65 14.87
N PRO A 62 -6.17 0.08 14.03
CA PRO A 62 -7.22 0.97 14.54
C PRO A 62 -8.52 0.25 14.87
N ARG A 63 -9.09 -0.57 13.97
CA ARG A 63 -10.42 -1.19 14.16
C ARG A 63 -10.63 -2.40 13.25
N GLY A 64 -11.35 -3.42 13.74
CA GLY A 64 -11.83 -4.57 12.93
C GLY A 64 -12.96 -4.25 11.95
N GLY A 65 -13.01 -3.02 11.41
CA GLY A 65 -14.07 -2.52 10.52
C GLY A 65 -13.50 -1.79 9.29
N LYS A 66 -14.36 -1.16 8.49
CA LYS A 66 -13.93 -0.44 7.27
C LYS A 66 -13.04 0.75 7.64
N VAL A 67 -11.84 0.76 7.08
CA VAL A 67 -10.81 1.78 7.36
C VAL A 67 -11.12 3.03 6.57
N ARG A 68 -11.06 4.17 7.26
CA ARG A 68 -11.20 5.50 6.66
C ARG A 68 -9.87 6.24 6.65
N THR A 69 -9.78 7.28 5.83
CA THR A 69 -8.57 8.13 5.74
C THR A 69 -8.29 8.87 7.04
N GLU A 70 -9.30 9.23 7.81
CA GLU A 70 -9.12 9.92 9.10
C GLU A 70 -8.52 9.00 10.18
N ASP A 71 -8.61 7.68 10.02
CA ASP A 71 -8.01 6.73 10.96
C ASP A 71 -6.48 6.84 10.95
N LEU A 72 -5.87 7.31 9.86
CA LEU A 72 -4.44 7.56 9.74
C LEU A 72 -3.94 8.57 10.80
N LEU A 73 -4.76 9.55 11.17
CA LEU A 73 -4.43 10.53 12.20
C LEU A 73 -4.18 9.85 13.55
N THR A 74 -4.90 8.76 13.84
CA THR A 74 -4.72 8.01 15.08
C THR A 74 -3.48 7.14 15.08
N VAL A 75 -3.14 6.54 13.95
CA VAL A 75 -1.95 5.69 13.80
C VAL A 75 -0.68 6.52 13.84
N LEU A 76 -0.70 7.73 13.26
CA LEU A 76 0.47 8.58 13.10
C LEU A 76 0.68 9.59 14.23
N LYS A 77 -0.09 9.55 15.32
CA LYS A 77 0.03 10.51 16.45
C LYS A 77 1.45 10.62 17.04
N ARG A 78 2.28 9.59 16.88
CA ARG A 78 3.66 9.54 17.39
C ARG A 78 4.72 9.97 16.37
N ASP A 79 4.33 10.24 15.13
CA ASP A 79 5.21 10.71 14.06
C ASP A 79 4.72 12.08 13.57
N PRO A 80 5.16 13.18 14.22
CA PRO A 80 4.61 14.51 13.96
C PRO A 80 4.84 14.98 12.51
N ARG A 81 5.92 14.52 11.86
CA ARG A 81 6.22 14.85 10.47
C ARG A 81 5.21 14.20 9.52
N LYS A 82 4.95 12.90 9.69
CA LYS A 82 3.95 12.20 8.87
C LYS A 82 2.54 12.67 9.19
N LEU A 83 2.24 12.96 10.45
CA LEU A 83 0.94 13.48 10.88
C LEU A 83 0.63 14.81 10.19
N GLY A 84 1.53 15.79 10.27
CA GLY A 84 1.32 17.10 9.63
C GLY A 84 1.12 16.98 8.12
N ARG A 85 1.85 16.08 7.46
CA ARG A 85 1.65 15.83 6.02
C ARG A 85 0.26 15.24 5.71
N VAL A 86 -0.24 14.32 6.54
CA VAL A 86 -1.58 13.76 6.35
C VAL A 86 -2.66 14.82 6.57
N GLU A 87 -2.52 15.65 7.60
CA GLU A 87 -3.45 16.77 7.88
C GLU A 87 -3.53 17.73 6.68
N GLU A 88 -2.38 18.12 6.12
CA GLU A 88 -2.30 18.97 4.93
C GLU A 88 -3.00 18.34 3.71
N LEU A 89 -2.74 17.06 3.45
CA LEU A 89 -3.36 16.33 2.34
C LEU A 89 -4.89 16.21 2.49
N LEU A 90 -5.37 15.95 3.71
CA LEU A 90 -6.81 15.90 4.01
C LEU A 90 -7.46 17.27 3.83
N PHE A 91 -6.81 18.33 4.29
CA PHE A 91 -7.26 19.70 4.09
C PHE A 91 -7.38 20.05 2.61
N MET A 92 -6.32 19.78 1.82
CA MET A 92 -6.35 20.03 0.37
C MET A 92 -7.43 19.22 -0.33
N ASN A 93 -7.70 17.98 0.09
CA ASN A 93 -8.78 17.18 -0.48
C ASN A 93 -10.14 17.87 -0.29
N VAL A 94 -10.40 18.44 0.89
CA VAL A 94 -11.62 19.20 1.17
C VAL A 94 -11.73 20.41 0.27
N GLU A 95 -10.65 21.19 0.12
CA GLU A 95 -10.64 22.36 -0.76
C GLU A 95 -10.89 22.01 -2.23
N LEU A 96 -10.27 20.93 -2.74
CA LEU A 96 -10.52 20.44 -4.08
C LEU A 96 -11.97 20.01 -4.29
N ARG A 97 -12.62 19.41 -3.28
CA ARG A 97 -14.04 19.04 -3.36
C ARG A 97 -14.94 20.27 -3.38
N LYS A 98 -14.68 21.27 -2.53
CA LYS A 98 -15.41 22.54 -2.56
C LYS A 98 -15.29 23.24 -3.90
N ALA A 99 -14.07 23.31 -4.44
CA ALA A 99 -13.81 23.91 -5.74
C ALA A 99 -14.63 23.21 -6.84
N ARG A 100 -14.66 21.87 -6.86
CA ARG A 100 -15.47 21.11 -7.83
C ARG A 100 -16.96 21.41 -7.72
N MET A 101 -17.49 21.47 -6.50
CA MET A 101 -18.91 21.74 -6.26
C MET A 101 -19.33 23.14 -6.72
N ALA A 102 -18.46 24.14 -6.57
CA ALA A 102 -18.75 25.50 -7.02
C ALA A 102 -19.00 25.61 -8.54
N PHE A 103 -18.44 24.70 -9.34
CA PHE A 103 -18.68 24.64 -10.79
C PHE A 103 -19.91 23.82 -11.17
N GLU A 104 -20.43 22.95 -10.29
CA GLU A 104 -21.62 22.13 -10.56
C GLU A 104 -22.93 22.90 -10.29
N THR A 105 -22.87 24.00 -9.53
CA THR A 105 -24.05 24.82 -9.17
C THR A 105 -24.31 26.01 -10.10
N GLU A 106 -23.48 26.23 -11.13
CA GLU A 106 -23.61 27.35 -12.08
C GLU A 106 -24.26 26.99 -13.42
N GLU A 107 -24.93 25.84 -13.54
CA GLU A 107 -25.80 25.46 -14.67
C GLU A 107 -27.29 25.42 -14.29
#